data_AF-A0AAD7MZS9-F1
#
_entry.id   AF-A0AAD7MZS9-F1
#
_cell.length_a   1.000
_cell.length_b   1.000
_cell.length_c   1.000
_cell.angle_alpha   90.00
_cell.angle_beta   90.00
_cell.angle_gamma   90.00
#
_symmetry.space_group_name_H-M   'P 1'
#
loop_
_entity.id
_entity.type
_entity.pdbx_description
1 polymer ?
#
loop_
_entity_poly.entity_id
_entity_poly.type
_entity_poly.pdbx_seq_one_letter_code
_entity_poly.pdbx_strand_id
1 'polypeptide(L)'
;MDQTRPRKSKKEKSGDRNGARNSVCCVCGWEQKNQQERFRTCSGCKEKLGIRRYYCSRDCQKTDWKTHKEVCGSHDFWDYTHKPLLASEADFDRPAALRCQLALIDFDPDVLYHIAPATDDTIRFTLKDKMLGVSFRRVRDKAFATCDLEAIAIVAQVLVMAGGPTCEETVYRQLEEEYDVPRADLADLVQALVDDQTLDPLGRSALMFVHQNNMTKHPSEFWKGLARPLD
;
A
#
# COMPACT_ATOMS: atom_id res chain seq x y z
N MET A 1 7.43 42.99 -53.41
CA MET A 1 6.55 42.59 -52.29
C MET A 1 6.72 41.10 -52.12
N ASP A 2 7.66 40.70 -51.25
CA ASP A 2 8.01 39.30 -51.03
C ASP A 2 7.50 38.92 -49.63
N GLN A 3 6.50 38.04 -49.58
CA GLN A 3 5.84 37.62 -48.34
C GLN A 3 6.39 36.25 -47.92
N THR A 4 7.42 36.26 -47.07
CA THR A 4 7.94 35.06 -46.43
C THR A 4 6.99 34.55 -45.34
N ARG A 5 6.45 33.33 -45.53
CA ARG A 5 5.62 32.61 -44.56
C ARG A 5 6.41 32.21 -43.30
N PRO A 6 5.80 32.26 -42.09
CA PRO A 6 6.47 31.82 -40.87
C PRO A 6 6.59 30.29 -40.80
N ARG A 7 7.81 29.81 -40.48
CA ARG A 7 8.10 28.40 -40.20
C ARG A 7 7.52 28.01 -38.84
N LYS A 8 6.67 26.99 -38.81
CA LYS A 8 6.14 26.38 -37.57
C LYS A 8 7.27 25.70 -36.80
N SER A 9 7.49 26.13 -35.57
CA SER A 9 8.46 25.58 -34.63
C SER A 9 8.11 24.14 -34.25
N LYS A 10 9.08 23.22 -34.41
CA LYS A 10 8.97 21.80 -34.07
C LYS A 10 8.96 21.67 -32.54
N LYS A 11 7.82 21.28 -31.97
CA LYS A 11 7.68 21.01 -30.52
C LYS A 11 8.45 19.73 -30.18
N GLU A 12 9.59 19.88 -29.52
CA GLU A 12 10.38 18.75 -29.03
C GLU A 12 9.60 18.02 -27.93
N LYS A 13 9.36 16.73 -28.13
CA LYS A 13 8.75 15.85 -27.12
C LYS A 13 9.83 15.60 -26.05
N SER A 14 9.65 16.21 -24.89
CA SER A 14 10.43 15.89 -23.69
C SER A 14 10.33 14.40 -23.40
N GLY A 15 11.45 13.68 -23.59
CA GLY A 15 11.55 12.28 -23.26
C GLY A 15 11.66 12.12 -21.75
N ASP A 16 10.54 11.76 -21.12
CA ASP A 16 10.55 11.22 -19.75
C ASP A 16 11.45 9.98 -19.71
N ARG A 17 12.66 10.16 -19.20
CA ARG A 17 13.58 9.06 -18.87
C ARG A 17 13.15 8.48 -17.51
N ASN A 18 11.95 7.94 -17.44
CA ASN A 18 11.54 7.16 -16.28
C ASN A 18 12.38 5.88 -16.28
N GLY A 19 13.14 5.68 -15.20
CA GLY A 19 14.01 4.52 -15.00
C GLY A 19 13.30 3.23 -15.39
N ALA A 20 14.01 2.37 -16.13
CA ALA A 20 13.49 1.11 -16.63
C ALA A 20 13.17 0.18 -15.45
N ARG A 21 11.99 0.32 -14.87
CA ARG A 21 11.46 -0.64 -13.91
C ARG A 21 11.16 -1.92 -14.71
N ASN A 22 11.83 -3.01 -14.34
CA ASN A 22 11.57 -4.32 -14.93
C ASN A 22 10.08 -4.64 -14.77
N SER A 23 9.40 -4.86 -15.89
CA SER A 23 7.99 -5.22 -15.89
C SER A 23 7.88 -6.74 -15.81
N VAL A 24 7.05 -7.24 -14.89
CA VAL A 24 6.86 -8.69 -14.66
C VAL A 24 5.46 -9.10 -15.10
N CYS A 25 5.34 -10.23 -15.80
CA CYS A 25 4.06 -10.71 -16.29
C CYS A 25 3.21 -11.23 -15.13
N CYS A 26 1.98 -10.72 -14.99
CA CYS A 26 1.08 -11.06 -13.86
C CYS A 26 0.67 -12.55 -13.79
N VAL A 27 0.85 -13.32 -14.88
CA VAL A 27 0.49 -14.75 -14.93
C VAL A 27 1.68 -15.68 -14.81
N CYS A 28 2.66 -15.56 -15.71
CA CYS A 28 3.78 -16.50 -15.76
C CYS A 28 5.03 -16.02 -14.99
N GLY A 29 5.01 -14.81 -14.42
CA GLY A 29 6.15 -14.26 -13.68
C GLY A 29 7.37 -13.91 -14.53
N TRP A 30 7.27 -13.98 -15.86
CA TRP A 30 8.40 -13.67 -16.72
C TRP A 30 8.74 -12.18 -16.64
N GLU A 31 10.03 -11.87 -16.46
CA GLU A 31 10.54 -10.50 -16.39
C GLU A 31 10.99 -10.01 -17.77
N GLN A 32 10.64 -8.77 -18.11
CA GLN A 32 11.06 -8.13 -19.35
C GLN A 32 12.58 -7.84 -19.33
N LYS A 33 13.37 -8.61 -20.10
CA LYS A 33 14.84 -8.49 -20.12
C LYS A 33 15.36 -7.29 -20.92
N ASN A 34 14.60 -6.82 -21.90
CA ASN A 34 15.01 -5.71 -22.77
C ASN A 34 13.81 -4.83 -23.17
N GLN A 35 14.09 -3.60 -23.61
CA GLN A 35 13.04 -2.65 -24.03
C GLN A 35 12.33 -3.04 -25.34
N GLN A 36 12.88 -3.99 -26.11
CA GLN A 36 12.33 -4.44 -27.38
C GLN A 36 11.14 -5.39 -27.16
N GLU A 37 11.17 -6.21 -26.12
CA GLU A 37 10.08 -7.10 -25.72
C GLU A 37 9.01 -6.36 -24.91
N ARG A 38 8.22 -5.53 -25.58
CA ARG A 38 7.18 -4.76 -24.90
C ARG A 38 6.08 -5.65 -24.33
N PHE A 39 6.02 -5.73 -23.00
CA PHE A 39 4.87 -6.32 -22.34
C PHE A 39 3.62 -5.51 -22.67
N ARG A 40 2.50 -6.23 -22.83
CA ARG A 40 1.19 -5.63 -23.06
C ARG A 40 0.64 -5.15 -21.73
N THR A 41 -0.02 -4.00 -21.73
CA THR A 41 -0.72 -3.50 -20.54
C THR A 41 -2.23 -3.60 -20.70
N CYS A 42 -2.96 -3.93 -19.64
CA CYS A 42 -4.41 -3.79 -19.64
C CYS A 42 -4.80 -2.30 -19.78
N SER A 43 -5.48 -1.93 -20.87
CA SER A 43 -5.92 -0.55 -21.12
C SER A 43 -6.91 -0.08 -20.06
N GLY A 44 -7.88 -0.94 -19.67
CA GLY A 44 -8.87 -0.61 -18.64
C GLY A 44 -8.23 -0.19 -17.32
N CYS A 45 -7.25 -0.94 -16.81
CA CYS A 45 -6.52 -0.57 -15.60
C CYS A 45 -5.62 0.64 -15.78
N LYS A 46 -4.95 0.75 -16.93
CA LYS A 46 -4.05 1.87 -17.19
C LYS A 46 -4.81 3.19 -17.26
N GLU A 47 -5.95 3.21 -17.95
CA GLU A 47 -6.72 4.42 -18.22
C GLU A 47 -7.63 4.79 -17.06
N LYS A 48 -8.32 3.82 -16.46
CA LYS A 48 -9.28 4.10 -15.38
C LYS A 48 -8.64 4.19 -14.01
N LEU A 49 -7.60 3.41 -13.76
CA LEU A 49 -7.02 3.23 -12.42
C LEU A 49 -5.58 3.74 -12.32
N GLY A 50 -4.94 4.11 -13.43
CA GLY A 50 -3.52 4.48 -13.45
C GLY A 50 -2.55 3.30 -13.26
N ILE A 51 -3.04 2.05 -13.21
CA ILE A 51 -2.24 0.86 -12.89
C ILE A 51 -1.76 0.15 -14.14
N ARG A 52 -0.50 -0.26 -14.16
CA ARG A 52 0.06 -1.08 -15.23
C ARG A 52 0.10 -2.54 -14.81
N ARG A 53 -0.92 -3.32 -15.21
CA ARG A 53 -0.84 -4.77 -15.24
C ARG A 53 -0.18 -5.23 -16.54
N TYR A 54 0.94 -5.93 -16.43
CA TYR A 54 1.74 -6.34 -17.56
C TYR A 54 1.54 -7.82 -17.92
N TYR A 55 1.51 -8.11 -19.22
CA TYR A 55 1.38 -9.46 -19.76
C TYR A 55 2.38 -9.66 -20.90
N CYS A 56 3.12 -10.76 -20.86
CA CYS A 56 4.06 -11.11 -21.93
C CYS A 56 3.34 -11.48 -23.24
N SER A 57 2.10 -11.98 -23.15
CA SER A 57 1.29 -12.40 -24.30
C SER A 57 -0.20 -12.13 -24.12
N ARG A 58 -0.97 -12.22 -25.21
CA ARG A 58 -2.44 -12.13 -25.16
C ARG A 58 -3.05 -13.32 -24.42
N ASP A 59 -2.38 -14.47 -24.43
CA ASP A 59 -2.87 -15.68 -23.77
C ASP A 59 -2.74 -15.55 -22.25
N CYS A 60 -1.63 -15.00 -21.74
CA CYS A 60 -1.52 -14.65 -20.33
C CYS A 60 -2.62 -13.67 -19.91
N GLN A 61 -2.90 -12.64 -20.71
CA GLN A 61 -4.00 -11.71 -20.41
C GLN A 61 -5.37 -12.41 -20.36
N LYS A 62 -5.66 -13.33 -21.29
CA LYS A 62 -6.92 -14.08 -21.31
C LYS A 62 -7.04 -15.06 -20.13
N THR A 63 -5.94 -15.70 -19.74
CA THR A 63 -5.91 -16.59 -18.57
C THR A 63 -6.22 -15.82 -17.30
N ASP A 64 -5.61 -14.64 -17.12
CA ASP A 64 -5.89 -13.75 -15.99
C ASP A 64 -7.29 -13.14 -16.06
N TRP A 65 -7.88 -12.97 -17.26
CA TRP A 65 -9.15 -12.28 -17.45
C TRP A 65 -10.30 -12.80 -16.55
N LYS A 66 -10.32 -14.10 -16.26
CA LYS A 66 -11.37 -14.71 -15.41
C LYS A 66 -11.42 -14.09 -14.01
N THR A 67 -10.27 -13.84 -13.39
CA THR A 67 -10.13 -13.22 -12.07
C THR A 67 -9.96 -11.70 -12.19
N HIS A 68 -9.24 -11.25 -13.22
CA HIS A 68 -8.94 -9.84 -13.43
C HIS A 68 -10.19 -8.99 -13.70
N LYS A 69 -11.18 -9.52 -14.42
CA LYS A 69 -12.38 -8.76 -14.82
C LYS A 69 -13.17 -8.19 -13.62
N GLU A 70 -13.11 -8.85 -12.46
CA GLU A 70 -13.80 -8.42 -11.24
C GLU A 70 -13.20 -7.12 -10.68
N VAL A 71 -11.91 -6.89 -10.92
CA VAL A 71 -11.16 -5.71 -10.47
C VAL A 71 -10.76 -4.79 -11.62
N CYS A 72 -11.05 -5.16 -12.87
CA CYS A 72 -10.60 -4.43 -14.05
C CYS A 72 -11.47 -3.18 -14.26
N GLY A 73 -10.91 -2.01 -13.94
CA GLY A 73 -11.60 -0.74 -14.19
C GLY A 73 -12.80 -0.48 -13.26
N SER A 74 -12.90 -1.22 -12.16
CA SER A 74 -13.82 -0.91 -11.06
C SER A 74 -13.19 0.21 -10.21
N HIS A 75 -13.80 1.40 -10.22
CA HIS A 75 -13.40 2.53 -9.36
C HIS A 75 -13.67 2.21 -7.90
N ASP A 76 -14.75 1.47 -7.60
CA ASP A 76 -15.17 1.16 -6.23
C ASP A 76 -14.10 0.38 -5.44
N PHE A 77 -13.22 -0.32 -6.15
CA PHE A 77 -12.12 -1.08 -5.54
C PHE A 77 -10.79 -0.29 -5.49
N TRP A 78 -10.63 0.78 -6.27
CA TRP A 78 -9.33 1.46 -6.47
C TRP A 78 -9.31 2.96 -6.19
N ASP A 79 -10.44 3.63 -6.00
CA ASP A 79 -10.46 5.07 -5.68
C ASP A 79 -9.72 5.40 -4.37
N TYR A 80 -9.51 4.42 -3.49
CA TYR A 80 -8.81 4.63 -2.21
C TYR A 80 -7.29 4.41 -2.26
N THR A 81 -6.78 3.57 -3.16
CA THR A 81 -5.44 3.00 -2.96
C THR A 81 -4.35 3.65 -3.85
N HIS A 82 -4.68 4.47 -4.86
CA HIS A 82 -3.69 4.99 -5.84
C HIS A 82 -3.79 6.46 -6.24
N LYS A 83 -4.69 7.26 -5.67
CA LYS A 83 -4.37 8.70 -5.65
C LYS A 83 -3.04 8.77 -4.89
N PRO A 84 -1.93 9.24 -5.50
CA PRO A 84 -0.67 9.33 -4.79
C PRO A 84 -1.00 10.11 -3.52
N LEU A 85 -0.85 9.50 -2.35
CA LEU A 85 -1.13 10.18 -1.09
C LEU A 85 -0.30 11.47 -1.03
N LEU A 86 0.86 11.47 -1.71
CA LEU A 86 1.74 12.61 -1.97
C LEU A 86 1.13 13.75 -2.82
N ALA A 87 0.14 13.50 -3.66
CA ALA A 87 -0.47 14.49 -4.57
C ALA A 87 -1.86 14.97 -4.10
N SER A 88 -2.35 14.48 -2.96
CA SER A 88 -3.51 15.04 -2.30
C SER A 88 -3.05 16.24 -1.49
N GLU A 89 -3.65 17.42 -1.73
CA GLU A 89 -3.61 18.59 -0.85
C GLU A 89 -4.26 18.22 0.49
N ALA A 90 -3.61 17.35 1.27
CA ALA A 90 -4.02 17.15 2.64
C ALA A 90 -3.79 18.49 3.34
N ASP A 91 -4.84 19.06 3.91
CA ASP A 91 -4.79 20.35 4.61
C ASP A 91 -3.96 20.30 5.91
N PHE A 92 -3.30 19.18 6.20
CA PHE A 92 -2.42 19.01 7.35
C PHE A 92 -0.96 18.83 6.92
N ASP A 93 -0.06 19.50 7.64
CA ASP A 93 1.38 19.36 7.44
C ASP A 93 1.82 17.98 7.94
N ARG A 94 2.33 17.15 7.02
CA ARG A 94 2.71 15.77 7.35
C ARG A 94 4.05 15.76 8.10
N PRO A 95 4.11 15.16 9.30
CA PRO A 95 5.36 14.98 10.02
C PRO A 95 6.43 14.28 9.16
N ALA A 96 7.70 14.55 9.47
CA ALA A 96 8.82 13.97 8.72
C ALA A 96 8.81 12.44 8.77
N ALA A 97 8.42 11.84 9.91
CA ALA A 97 8.30 10.40 10.08
C ALA A 97 7.29 9.79 9.10
N LEU A 98 6.09 10.37 8.98
CA LEU A 98 5.06 9.89 8.04
C LEU A 98 5.52 10.01 6.58
N ARG A 99 6.25 11.07 6.23
CA ARG A 99 6.83 11.20 4.89
C ARG A 99 7.89 10.12 4.62
N CYS A 100 8.70 9.77 5.61
CA CYS A 100 9.65 8.66 5.49
C CYS A 100 8.93 7.32 5.31
N GLN A 101 7.86 7.07 6.07
CA GLN A 101 7.06 5.86 5.96
C GLN A 101 6.44 5.69 4.56
N LEU A 102 5.88 6.77 4.00
CA LEU A 102 5.37 6.78 2.63
C LEU A 102 6.47 6.47 1.61
N ALA A 103 7.66 7.05 1.76
CA ALA A 103 8.78 6.81 0.87
C ALA A 103 9.27 5.35 0.90
N LEU A 104 9.28 4.72 2.08
CA LEU A 104 9.63 3.30 2.23
C LEU A 104 8.60 2.38 1.53
N ILE A 105 7.31 2.67 1.69
CA ILE A 105 6.23 1.92 1.02
C ILE A 105 6.28 2.11 -0.50
N ASP A 106 6.57 3.32 -0.99
CA ASP A 106 6.74 3.59 -2.42
C ASP A 106 7.95 2.85 -3.01
N PHE A 107 8.99 2.64 -2.21
CA PHE A 107 10.17 1.87 -2.59
C PHE A 107 9.87 0.36 -2.66
N ASP A 108 9.07 -0.16 -1.74
CA ASP A 108 8.73 -1.59 -1.64
C ASP A 108 7.21 -1.83 -1.59
N PRO A 109 6.52 -1.90 -2.74
CA PRO A 109 5.06 -1.92 -2.81
C PRO A 109 4.43 -3.23 -2.30
N ASP A 110 5.23 -4.27 -2.10
CA ASP A 110 4.78 -5.54 -1.51
C ASP A 110 4.71 -5.46 0.03
N VAL A 111 5.37 -4.47 0.63
CA VAL A 111 5.32 -4.18 2.06
C VAL A 111 4.11 -3.31 2.39
N LEU A 112 3.37 -3.70 3.42
CA LEU A 112 2.18 -3.00 3.87
C LEU A 112 2.51 -1.87 4.84
N TYR A 113 3.54 -2.06 5.65
CA TYR A 113 4.00 -1.07 6.61
C TYR A 113 5.44 -1.40 7.02
N HIS A 114 6.24 -0.38 7.33
CA HIS A 114 7.55 -0.56 7.95
C HIS A 114 7.45 -0.21 9.43
N ILE A 115 7.93 -1.09 10.31
CA ILE A 115 8.01 -0.81 11.74
C ILE A 115 9.48 -0.53 12.05
N ALA A 116 9.78 0.64 12.63
CA ALA A 116 11.12 1.08 12.98
C ALA A 116 11.36 0.91 14.49
N PRO A 117 11.84 -0.27 14.94
CA PRO A 117 12.27 -0.44 16.33
C PRO A 117 13.41 0.51 16.69
N ALA A 118 13.73 0.60 17.99
CA ALA A 118 14.89 1.36 18.45
C ALA A 118 16.23 0.82 17.91
N THR A 119 16.22 -0.39 17.36
CA THR A 119 17.33 -1.02 16.65
C THR A 119 17.36 -0.58 15.19
N ASP A 120 18.54 -0.59 14.55
CA ASP A 120 18.70 -0.17 13.15
C ASP A 120 17.95 -1.05 12.12
N ASP A 121 17.43 -2.21 12.53
CA ASP A 121 16.72 -3.13 11.65
C ASP A 121 15.22 -2.80 11.54
N THR A 122 14.83 -2.21 10.41
CA THR A 122 13.42 -1.98 10.08
C THR A 122 12.70 -3.30 9.80
N ILE A 123 11.58 -3.52 10.49
CA ILE A 123 10.74 -4.70 10.31
C ILE A 123 9.74 -4.44 9.18
N ARG A 124 9.71 -5.34 8.20
CA ARG A 124 8.77 -5.29 7.07
C ARG A 124 7.47 -6.00 7.43
N PHE A 125 6.39 -5.25 7.57
CA PHE A 125 5.07 -5.82 7.82
C PHE A 125 4.39 -6.22 6.50
N THR A 126 4.06 -7.50 6.37
CA THR A 126 3.35 -8.07 5.23
C THR A 126 2.22 -8.96 5.71
N LEU A 127 1.16 -9.10 4.91
CA LEU A 127 0.06 -10.03 5.17
C LEU A 127 -0.02 -11.08 4.08
N LYS A 128 -0.06 -12.35 4.49
CA LYS A 128 -0.19 -13.49 3.55
C LYS A 128 -1.57 -13.57 2.92
N ASP A 129 -2.60 -13.18 3.67
CA ASP A 129 -3.97 -13.11 3.18
C ASP A 129 -4.14 -11.86 2.31
N LYS A 130 -4.46 -12.07 1.03
CA LYS A 130 -4.60 -10.99 0.04
C LYS A 130 -5.76 -10.07 0.36
N MET A 131 -6.88 -10.60 0.86
CA MET A 131 -8.06 -9.80 1.19
C MET A 131 -7.78 -8.94 2.42
N LEU A 132 -7.14 -9.51 3.44
CA LEU A 132 -6.73 -8.75 4.62
C LEU A 132 -5.70 -7.67 4.26
N GLY A 133 -4.75 -7.98 3.37
CA GLY A 133 -3.81 -6.99 2.86
C GLY A 133 -4.49 -5.84 2.11
N VAL A 134 -5.58 -6.09 1.38
CA VAL A 134 -6.39 -5.03 0.75
C VAL A 134 -7.10 -4.18 1.80
N SER A 135 -7.78 -4.81 2.77
CA SER A 135 -8.48 -4.08 3.83
C SER A 135 -7.51 -3.22 4.67
N PHE A 136 -6.37 -3.78 5.04
CA PHE A 136 -5.33 -3.04 5.77
C PHE A 136 -4.82 -1.84 4.97
N ARG A 137 -4.50 -2.02 3.68
CA ARG A 137 -4.09 -0.88 2.81
C ARG A 137 -5.14 0.22 2.80
N ARG A 138 -6.42 -0.13 2.70
CA ARG A 138 -7.51 0.86 2.69
C ARG A 138 -7.55 1.68 3.99
N VAL A 139 -7.45 1.03 5.15
CA VAL A 139 -7.45 1.72 6.44
C VAL A 139 -6.18 2.57 6.60
N ARG A 140 -5.01 2.01 6.26
CA ARG A 140 -3.72 2.71 6.29
C ARG A 140 -3.74 3.95 5.39
N ASP A 141 -4.23 3.82 4.17
CA ASP A 141 -4.27 4.92 3.21
C ASP A 141 -5.24 6.02 3.67
N LYS A 142 -6.36 5.65 4.35
CA LYS A 142 -7.23 6.62 5.04
C LYS A 142 -6.46 7.36 6.13
N ALA A 143 -5.75 6.65 7.01
CA ALA A 143 -4.94 7.26 8.05
C ALA A 143 -3.91 8.24 7.46
N PHE A 144 -3.13 7.82 6.46
CA PHE A 144 -2.14 8.66 5.77
C PHE A 144 -2.74 9.88 5.06
N ALA A 145 -3.96 9.76 4.53
CA ALA A 145 -4.62 10.81 3.78
C ALA A 145 -5.27 11.87 4.67
N THR A 146 -5.80 11.49 5.83
CA THR A 146 -6.73 12.33 6.59
C THR A 146 -6.40 12.48 8.08
N CYS A 147 -5.38 11.79 8.60
CA CYS A 147 -5.15 11.69 10.06
C CYS A 147 -6.40 11.25 10.84
N ASP A 148 -7.21 10.36 10.26
CA ASP A 148 -8.40 9.83 10.92
C ASP A 148 -7.99 8.95 12.11
N LEU A 149 -8.29 9.41 13.33
CA LEU A 149 -7.87 8.76 14.57
C LEU A 149 -8.34 7.31 14.69
N GLU A 150 -9.56 7.01 14.20
CA GLU A 150 -10.08 5.65 14.18
C GLU A 150 -9.27 4.76 13.24
N ALA A 151 -8.95 5.23 12.03
CA ALA A 151 -8.08 4.51 11.10
C ALA A 151 -6.67 4.30 11.67
N ILE A 152 -6.09 5.30 12.34
CA ILE A 152 -4.79 5.19 13.01
C ILE A 152 -4.85 4.11 14.11
N ALA A 153 -5.90 4.11 14.94
CA ALA A 153 -6.09 3.11 15.98
C ALA A 153 -6.26 1.69 15.40
N ILE A 154 -7.00 1.51 14.30
CA ILE A 154 -7.11 0.21 13.62
C ILE A 154 -5.74 -0.23 13.07
N VAL A 155 -4.95 0.67 12.47
CA VAL A 155 -3.58 0.38 12.03
C VAL A 155 -2.73 -0.06 13.21
N ALA A 156 -2.75 0.68 14.31
CA ALA A 156 -2.02 0.37 15.54
C ALA A 156 -2.37 -1.03 16.04
N GLN A 157 -3.66 -1.33 16.20
CA GLN A 157 -4.14 -2.62 16.68
C GLN A 157 -3.70 -3.76 15.76
N VAL A 158 -3.81 -3.60 14.44
CA VAL A 158 -3.37 -4.65 13.49
C VAL A 158 -1.86 -4.86 13.60
N LEU A 159 -1.06 -3.81 13.70
CA LEU A 159 0.40 -3.92 13.82
C LEU A 159 0.82 -4.55 15.16
N VAL A 160 0.19 -4.16 16.28
CA VAL A 160 0.43 -4.73 17.61
C VAL A 160 0.06 -6.21 17.63
N MET A 161 -1.13 -6.54 17.13
CA MET A 161 -1.57 -7.94 16.98
C MET A 161 -0.71 -8.75 16.03
N ALA A 162 0.04 -8.09 15.14
CA ALA A 162 0.90 -8.68 14.11
C ALA A 162 2.42 -8.46 14.33
N GLY A 163 2.85 -7.95 15.48
CA GLY A 163 4.25 -8.06 15.94
C GLY A 163 4.38 -8.58 17.38
N GLY A 164 3.26 -8.76 18.08
CA GLY A 164 3.21 -9.31 19.43
C GLY A 164 3.55 -8.28 20.51
N PRO A 165 3.60 -8.70 21.78
CA PRO A 165 3.74 -7.78 22.92
C PRO A 165 5.00 -6.91 22.86
N THR A 166 6.08 -7.44 22.26
CA THR A 166 7.36 -6.75 22.15
C THR A 166 7.34 -5.58 21.16
N CYS A 167 6.35 -5.51 20.28
CA CYS A 167 6.26 -4.44 19.29
C CYS A 167 5.32 -3.31 19.70
N GLU A 168 4.50 -3.49 20.75
CA GLU A 168 3.45 -2.54 21.11
C GLU A 168 3.96 -1.13 21.33
N GLU A 169 4.91 -0.99 22.25
CA GLU A 169 5.57 0.28 22.57
C GLU A 169 6.28 0.89 21.33
N THR A 170 6.85 0.05 20.47
CA THR A 170 7.51 0.51 19.23
C THR A 170 6.48 1.05 18.24
N VAL A 171 5.37 0.34 18.03
CA VAL A 171 4.30 0.73 17.12
C VAL A 171 3.69 2.05 17.58
N TYR A 172 3.36 2.18 18.86
CA TYR A 172 2.76 3.40 19.36
C TYR A 172 3.70 4.60 19.30
N ARG A 173 4.97 4.44 19.66
CA ARG A 173 5.98 5.50 19.50
C ARG A 173 6.09 5.96 18.04
N GLN A 174 6.13 5.00 17.10
CA GLN A 174 6.21 5.34 15.68
C GLN A 174 4.97 6.08 15.19
N LEU A 175 3.77 5.63 15.58
CA LEU A 175 2.52 6.30 15.19
C LEU A 175 2.38 7.69 15.82
N GLU A 176 2.87 7.88 17.05
CA GLU A 176 2.97 9.20 17.68
C GLU A 176 3.83 10.16 16.83
N GLU A 177 4.99 9.72 16.36
CA GLU A 177 5.86 10.53 15.49
C GLU A 177 5.27 10.76 14.08
N GLU A 178 4.55 9.78 13.53
CA GLU A 178 3.95 9.85 12.19
C GLU A 178 2.73 10.79 12.15
N TYR A 179 1.89 10.77 13.18
CA TYR A 179 0.59 11.44 13.17
C TYR A 179 0.48 12.60 14.16
N ASP A 180 1.50 12.84 14.98
CA ASP A 180 1.48 13.85 16.06
C ASP A 180 0.31 13.60 17.06
N VAL A 181 0.03 12.32 17.33
CA VAL A 181 -1.02 11.88 18.25
C VAL A 181 -0.38 11.35 19.53
N PRO A 182 -0.71 11.89 20.72
CA PRO A 182 -0.16 11.40 21.97
C PRO A 182 -0.41 9.90 22.16
N ARG A 183 0.61 9.19 22.63
CA ARG A 183 0.51 7.74 22.83
C ARG A 183 -0.64 7.30 23.73
N ALA A 184 -0.91 8.05 24.80
CA ALA A 184 -2.00 7.73 25.73
C ALA A 184 -3.36 7.76 25.03
N ASP A 185 -3.61 8.79 24.22
CA ASP A 185 -4.85 8.94 23.46
C ASP A 185 -5.02 7.80 22.44
N LEU A 186 -3.93 7.40 21.78
CA LEU A 186 -3.95 6.28 20.84
C LEU A 186 -4.21 4.94 21.54
N ALA A 187 -3.60 4.70 22.71
CA ALA A 187 -3.83 3.49 23.49
C ALA A 187 -5.28 3.40 23.99
N ASP A 188 -5.85 4.51 24.46
CA ASP A 188 -7.25 4.58 24.89
C ASP A 188 -8.21 4.32 23.72
N LEU A 189 -7.92 4.86 22.53
CA LEU A 189 -8.69 4.58 21.32
C LEU A 189 -8.62 3.11 20.92
N VAL A 190 -7.43 2.52 20.93
CA VAL A 190 -7.25 1.10 20.61
C VAL A 190 -8.02 0.23 21.60
N GLN A 191 -7.94 0.52 22.89
CA GLN A 191 -8.68 -0.19 23.93
C GLN A 191 -10.20 -0.05 23.71
N ALA A 192 -10.68 1.16 23.41
CA ALA A 192 -12.08 1.39 23.08
C ALA A 192 -12.53 0.60 21.84
N LEU A 193 -11.69 0.47 20.80
CA LEU A 193 -12.01 -0.35 19.62
C LEU A 193 -12.09 -1.86 19.93
N VAL A 194 -11.31 -2.33 20.89
CA VAL A 194 -11.36 -3.73 21.35
C VAL A 194 -12.63 -4.00 22.15
N ASP A 195 -13.03 -3.04 22.99
CA ASP A 195 -14.22 -3.13 23.83
C ASP A 195 -15.51 -2.92 23.03
N ASP A 196 -15.46 -2.10 21.97
CA ASP A 196 -16.59 -1.74 21.15
C ASP A 196 -16.81 -2.73 20.00
N GLN A 197 -17.88 -3.53 20.10
CA GLN A 197 -18.31 -4.42 19.02
C GLN A 197 -18.94 -3.69 17.83
N THR A 198 -19.08 -2.35 17.85
CA THR A 198 -19.81 -1.57 16.84
C THR A 198 -18.97 -1.00 15.71
N LEU A 199 -17.70 -1.36 15.62
CA LEU A 199 -16.81 -1.06 14.48
C LEU A 199 -17.52 -1.13 13.13
N ASP A 200 -17.16 -0.19 12.25
CA ASP A 200 -17.64 -0.22 10.87
C ASP A 200 -17.34 -1.58 10.22
N PRO A 201 -18.09 -2.01 9.19
CA PRO A 201 -17.95 -3.34 8.61
C PRO A 201 -16.52 -3.67 8.14
N LEU A 202 -15.73 -2.67 7.74
CA LEU A 202 -14.35 -2.83 7.29
C LEU A 202 -13.41 -3.04 8.49
N GLY A 203 -13.50 -2.19 9.51
CA GLY A 203 -12.76 -2.31 10.76
C GLY A 203 -13.07 -3.63 11.47
N ARG A 204 -14.36 -3.99 11.52
CA ARG A 204 -14.84 -5.25 12.09
C ARG A 204 -14.36 -6.46 11.29
N SER A 205 -14.38 -6.40 9.96
CA SER A 205 -13.88 -7.50 9.13
C SER A 205 -12.39 -7.71 9.32
N ALA A 206 -11.59 -6.63 9.39
CA ALA A 206 -10.16 -6.72 9.65
C ALA A 206 -9.90 -7.33 11.04
N LEU A 207 -10.56 -6.81 12.08
CA LEU A 207 -10.37 -7.28 13.46
C LEU A 207 -10.86 -8.70 13.70
N MET A 208 -12.05 -9.06 13.23
CA MET A 208 -12.59 -10.42 13.32
C MET A 208 -11.66 -11.43 12.66
N PHE A 209 -11.10 -11.10 11.48
CA PHE A 209 -10.17 -11.99 10.80
C PHE A 209 -8.85 -12.14 11.54
N VAL A 210 -8.28 -11.04 12.04
CA VAL A 210 -7.03 -11.10 12.82
C VAL A 210 -7.27 -11.95 14.08
N HIS A 211 -8.37 -11.74 14.81
CA HIS A 211 -8.71 -12.55 15.98
C HIS A 211 -8.89 -14.03 15.64
N GLN A 212 -9.64 -14.35 14.58
CA GLN A 212 -9.93 -15.73 14.20
C GLN A 212 -8.68 -16.50 13.74
N ASN A 213 -7.72 -15.81 13.12
CA ASN A 213 -6.45 -16.41 12.73
C ASN A 213 -5.46 -16.53 13.91
N ASN A 214 -5.47 -15.58 14.86
CA ASN A 214 -4.60 -15.62 16.04
C ASN A 214 -5.02 -16.71 17.05
N MET A 215 -6.31 -17.07 17.10
CA MET A 215 -6.80 -18.12 18.02
C MET A 215 -6.46 -19.56 17.61
N THR A 216 -6.04 -19.80 16.36
CA THR A 216 -5.78 -21.17 15.88
C THR A 216 -4.31 -21.59 15.93
N LYS A 217 -3.39 -20.66 16.26
CA LYS A 217 -1.95 -20.91 16.31
C LYS A 217 -1.33 -20.23 17.51
N HIS A 218 -0.37 -20.89 18.16
CA HIS A 218 0.38 -20.28 19.26
C HIS A 218 1.11 -19.02 18.75
N PRO A 219 1.06 -17.87 19.46
CA PRO A 219 1.60 -16.59 18.95
C PRO A 219 3.04 -16.69 18.45
N SER A 220 3.89 -17.47 19.11
CA SER A 220 5.29 -17.69 18.72
C SER A 220 5.51 -18.43 17.39
N GLU A 221 4.53 -19.22 16.93
CA GLU A 221 4.60 -19.96 15.65
C GLU A 221 4.14 -19.10 14.47
N PHE A 222 3.28 -18.11 14.72
CA PHE A 222 2.83 -17.14 13.71
C PHE A 222 3.97 -16.20 13.28
N TRP A 223 4.82 -15.78 14.23
CA TRP A 223 5.93 -14.84 13.98
C TRP A 223 7.04 -15.37 13.10
N LYS A 224 7.40 -16.64 13.23
CA LYS A 224 8.50 -17.27 12.48
C LYS A 224 8.32 -17.22 10.96
N GLY A 225 7.09 -16.94 10.49
CA GLY A 225 6.77 -16.88 9.07
C GLY A 225 6.52 -15.48 8.50
N LEU A 226 6.64 -14.40 9.29
CA LEU A 226 6.27 -13.03 8.89
C LEU A 226 7.43 -12.02 9.00
N ALA A 227 8.37 -12.21 9.92
CA ALA A 227 9.57 -11.40 10.00
C ALA A 227 10.72 -12.11 9.26
N ARG A 228 11.11 -11.60 8.08
CA ARG A 228 12.43 -11.89 7.52
C ARG A 228 13.34 -10.71 7.85
N PRO A 229 14.50 -10.95 8.50
CA PRO A 229 15.56 -9.94 8.56
C PRO A 229 15.94 -9.50 7.15
N LEU A 230 16.43 -8.27 7.01
CA LEU A 230 17.09 -7.84 5.77
C LEU A 230 18.42 -8.61 5.67
N ASP A 231 18.58 -9.40 4.62
CA ASP A 231 19.88 -9.96 4.20
C ASP A 231 20.66 -8.92 3.37
#